data_AF-A0A0C4DW32-F1
#
_entry.id   AF-A0A0C4DW32-F1
#
_cell.length_a   1.000
_cell.length_b   1.000
_cell.length_c   1.000
_cell.angle_alpha   90.00
_cell.angle_beta   90.00
_cell.angle_gamma   90.00
#
_symmetry.space_group_name_H-M   'P 1'
#
loop_
_entity.id
_entity.type
_entity.pdbx_description
1 polymer ?
#
loop_
_entity_poly.entity_id
_entity_poly.type
_entity_poly.pdbx_seq_one_letter_code
_entity_poly.pdbx_strand_id
1 'polypeptide(L)'
;MRFTIPCLALAAFGAVAVPCTGVNAASVCHSKGHGKCMSHKEGEAAVEIYRKLIAEWKPEMAKHVSESFIEYSDSINTFVHRPLGGPTFPNKAAFVASMNAVPHFPVNILQIDSQKCNTVSFQWKASFGQANLPAKGLTALHMVWEDNEWKVGRIDVEFNSLIWLLNMGGSYTWEGKTYTPTSPDPTLK
;
A
#
# COMPACT_ATOMS: atom_id res chain seq x y z
N MET A 1 42.74 5.46 3.17
CA MET A 1 43.30 4.10 3.15
C MET A 1 43.02 3.51 1.77
N ARG A 2 44.06 3.34 0.95
CA ARG A 2 43.96 2.79 -0.41
C ARG A 2 44.13 1.27 -0.32
N PHE A 3 43.20 0.50 -0.89
CA PHE A 3 43.41 -0.92 -1.15
C PHE A 3 43.19 -1.19 -2.63
N THR A 4 44.21 -1.77 -3.23
CA THR A 4 44.27 -2.23 -4.62
C THR A 4 44.37 -3.76 -4.64
N ILE A 5 43.48 -4.38 -5.45
CA ILE A 5 43.69 -5.51 -6.40
C ILE A 5 43.91 -6.91 -5.73
N PRO A 6 43.27 -8.03 -6.17
CA PRO A 6 43.22 -8.44 -7.59
C PRO A 6 41.92 -9.01 -8.19
N CYS A 7 41.94 -8.90 -9.52
CA CYS A 7 41.14 -9.56 -10.54
C CYS A 7 41.20 -11.10 -10.38
N LEU A 8 40.06 -11.78 -10.41
CA LEU A 8 39.97 -13.23 -10.63
C LEU A 8 39.13 -13.51 -11.89
N ALA A 9 39.59 -14.52 -12.62
CA ALA A 9 39.32 -14.77 -14.03
C ALA A 9 37.88 -15.22 -14.39
N LEU A 10 37.51 -14.91 -15.64
CA LEU A 10 36.38 -15.48 -16.37
C LEU A 10 36.44 -17.02 -16.41
N ALA A 11 35.31 -17.66 -16.12
CA ALA A 11 34.97 -18.98 -16.64
C ALA A 11 33.67 -18.85 -17.45
N ALA A 12 33.81 -18.84 -18.78
CA ALA A 12 32.70 -18.89 -19.71
C ALA A 12 32.16 -20.33 -19.77
N PHE A 13 30.99 -20.56 -19.17
CA PHE A 13 30.22 -21.76 -19.45
C PHE A 13 29.41 -21.53 -20.72
N GLY A 14 29.79 -22.22 -21.80
CA GLY A 14 29.07 -22.22 -23.05
C GLY A 14 27.66 -22.76 -22.87
N ALA A 15 26.66 -21.93 -23.15
CA ALA A 15 25.28 -22.37 -23.30
C ALA A 15 25.16 -23.10 -24.65
N VAL A 16 25.06 -24.42 -24.61
CA VAL A 16 24.63 -25.20 -25.78
C VAL A 16 23.15 -24.89 -25.99
N ALA A 17 22.85 -24.03 -26.97
CA ALA A 17 21.49 -23.83 -27.44
C ALA A 17 21.06 -25.12 -28.16
N VAL A 18 20.20 -25.92 -27.50
CA VAL A 18 19.49 -27.02 -28.17
C VAL A 18 18.43 -26.37 -29.06
N PRO A 19 18.52 -26.50 -30.40
CA PRO A 19 17.44 -26.04 -31.27
C PRO A 19 16.27 -27.01 -31.09
N CYS A 20 15.11 -26.48 -30.67
CA CYS A 20 13.85 -27.20 -30.70
C CYS A 20 13.40 -27.40 -32.15
N THR A 21 14.05 -28.29 -32.89
CA THR A 21 13.53 -28.78 -34.16
C THR A 21 12.67 -30.00 -33.89
N GLY A 22 11.34 -29.80 -33.98
CA GLY A 22 10.43 -30.86 -34.36
C GLY A 22 9.77 -31.65 -33.23
N VAL A 23 9.01 -31.01 -32.35
CA VAL A 23 7.73 -31.57 -31.83
C VAL A 23 6.84 -30.40 -31.39
N ASN A 24 5.59 -30.36 -31.87
CA ASN A 24 4.52 -29.39 -31.59
C ASN A 24 4.83 -28.25 -30.58
N ALA A 25 5.13 -27.07 -31.13
CA ALA A 25 5.49 -25.84 -30.43
C ALA A 25 4.34 -25.15 -29.64
N ALA A 26 3.37 -25.91 -29.11
CA ALA A 26 2.20 -25.33 -28.45
C ALA A 26 2.02 -25.71 -26.96
N SER A 27 2.91 -26.51 -26.34
CA SER A 27 2.61 -27.04 -24.99
C SER A 27 3.75 -27.09 -23.97
N VAL A 28 4.96 -26.59 -24.29
CA VAL A 28 6.11 -26.69 -23.35
C VAL A 28 6.69 -25.33 -22.94
N CYS A 29 6.16 -24.22 -23.47
CA CYS A 29 6.45 -22.89 -22.95
C CYS A 29 5.45 -22.53 -21.84
N HIS A 30 5.86 -22.72 -20.58
CA HIS A 30 5.32 -22.06 -19.39
C HIS A 30 3.82 -22.22 -19.08
N SER A 31 3.45 -23.38 -18.53
CA SER A 31 2.41 -23.42 -17.49
C SER A 31 3.09 -23.39 -16.11
N LYS A 32 3.58 -22.22 -15.71
CA LYS A 32 3.87 -21.93 -14.29
C LYS A 32 2.69 -21.12 -13.79
N GLY A 33 1.85 -21.74 -12.96
CA GLY A 33 0.57 -21.26 -12.43
C GLY A 33 0.25 -19.80 -12.70
N HIS A 34 -0.61 -19.54 -13.70
CA HIS A 34 -1.28 -18.25 -13.80
C HIS A 34 -2.22 -18.16 -12.60
N GLY A 35 -1.78 -17.47 -11.53
CA GLY A 35 -2.66 -17.07 -10.45
C GLY A 35 -3.88 -16.37 -11.02
N LYS A 36 -5.07 -16.63 -10.45
CA LYS A 36 -6.31 -15.97 -10.83
C LYS A 36 -6.08 -14.45 -10.87
N CYS A 37 -6.50 -13.77 -11.93
CA CYS A 37 -6.46 -12.30 -12.01
C CYS A 37 -7.85 -11.71 -11.76
N MET A 38 -7.89 -10.53 -11.14
CA MET A 38 -9.09 -9.72 -10.98
C MET A 38 -9.55 -9.20 -12.34
N SER A 39 -10.84 -9.36 -12.60
CA SER A 39 -11.59 -8.56 -13.57
C SER A 39 -11.65 -7.10 -13.13
N HIS A 40 -12.01 -6.19 -14.04
CA HIS A 40 -12.15 -4.77 -13.73
C HIS A 40 -13.11 -4.52 -12.55
N LYS A 41 -14.26 -5.18 -12.56
CA LYS A 41 -15.27 -5.10 -11.49
C LYS A 41 -14.75 -5.61 -10.15
N GLU A 42 -13.94 -6.68 -10.14
CA GLU A 42 -13.29 -7.16 -8.91
C GLU A 42 -12.26 -6.13 -8.39
N GLY A 43 -11.57 -5.43 -9.30
CA GLY A 43 -10.69 -4.32 -8.95
C GLY A 43 -11.42 -3.15 -8.30
N GLU A 44 -12.56 -2.72 -8.86
CA GLU A 44 -13.43 -1.71 -8.25
C GLU A 44 -13.94 -2.16 -6.87
N ALA A 45 -14.36 -3.43 -6.75
CA ALA A 45 -14.79 -4.00 -5.48
C ALA A 45 -13.67 -4.03 -4.44
N ALA A 46 -12.42 -4.28 -4.85
CA ALA A 46 -11.26 -4.24 -3.97
C ALA A 46 -11.03 -2.83 -3.39
N VAL A 47 -11.13 -1.79 -4.23
CA VAL A 47 -11.01 -0.40 -3.78
C VAL A 47 -12.14 -0.02 -2.83
N GLU A 48 -13.35 -0.51 -3.07
CA GLU A 48 -14.49 -0.31 -2.16
C GLU A 48 -14.30 -1.04 -0.83
N ILE A 49 -13.71 -2.23 -0.82
CA ILE A 49 -13.30 -2.92 0.43
C ILE A 49 -12.35 -2.04 1.22
N TYR A 50 -11.29 -1.51 0.58
CA TYR A 50 -10.36 -0.58 1.25
C TYR A 50 -11.08 0.63 1.85
N ARG A 51 -11.94 1.30 1.06
CA ARG A 51 -12.67 2.48 1.53
C ARG A 51 -13.49 2.16 2.78
N LYS A 52 -14.21 1.05 2.78
CA LYS A 52 -15.00 0.60 3.94
C LYS A 52 -14.13 0.21 5.12
N LEU A 53 -13.00 -0.49 4.88
CA LEU A 53 -12.08 -0.86 5.95
C LEU A 53 -11.58 0.36 6.72
N ILE A 54 -11.44 1.50 6.07
CA ILE A 54 -10.93 2.71 6.72
C ILE A 54 -12.07 3.60 7.26
N ALA A 55 -13.13 3.83 6.48
CA ALA A 55 -14.17 4.81 6.81
C ALA A 55 -15.37 4.21 7.57
N GLU A 56 -15.58 2.90 7.48
CA GLU A 56 -16.80 2.21 7.95
C GLU A 56 -16.46 0.91 8.70
N TRP A 57 -15.29 0.86 9.33
CA TRP A 57 -14.81 -0.37 9.96
C TRP A 57 -15.82 -0.94 10.95
N LYS A 58 -15.96 -2.26 10.88
CA LYS A 58 -16.66 -3.08 11.87
C LYS A 58 -15.90 -4.38 12.05
N PRO A 59 -15.91 -5.02 13.24
CA PRO A 59 -15.13 -6.23 13.48
C PRO A 59 -15.36 -7.36 12.45
N GLU A 60 -16.58 -7.51 11.94
CA GLU A 60 -16.92 -8.50 10.91
C GLU A 60 -16.23 -8.27 9.56
N MET A 61 -15.70 -7.07 9.30
CA MET A 61 -14.95 -6.76 8.10
C MET A 61 -13.56 -7.39 8.08
N ALA A 62 -13.06 -7.88 9.23
CA ALA A 62 -11.79 -8.59 9.31
C ALA A 62 -11.69 -9.81 8.37
N LYS A 63 -12.83 -10.36 7.92
CA LYS A 63 -12.87 -11.43 6.91
C LYS A 63 -12.30 -11.01 5.55
N HIS A 64 -12.35 -9.72 5.22
CA HIS A 64 -11.82 -9.17 3.97
C HIS A 64 -10.29 -8.95 4.01
N VAL A 65 -9.65 -9.21 5.15
CA VAL A 65 -8.20 -9.08 5.34
C VAL A 65 -7.60 -10.48 5.39
N SER A 66 -6.59 -10.75 4.56
CA SER A 66 -5.92 -12.04 4.50
C SER A 66 -5.15 -12.33 5.78
N GLU A 67 -5.00 -13.60 6.15
CA GLU A 67 -4.09 -14.00 7.24
C GLU A 67 -2.63 -13.61 6.96
N SER A 68 -2.25 -13.46 5.69
CA SER A 68 -0.91 -13.00 5.26
C SER A 68 -0.75 -11.48 5.20
N PHE A 69 -1.72 -10.72 5.73
CA PHE A 69 -1.76 -9.27 5.60
C PHE A 69 -0.53 -8.55 6.14
N ILE A 70 -0.07 -7.52 5.42
CA ILE A 70 0.94 -6.58 5.87
C ILE A 70 0.68 -5.17 5.33
N GLU A 71 0.97 -4.13 6.12
CA GLU A 71 0.83 -2.74 5.70
C GLU A 71 2.13 -1.96 5.84
N TYR A 72 2.38 -1.06 4.89
CA TYR A 72 3.52 -0.14 4.88
C TYR A 72 3.05 1.31 4.66
N SER A 73 3.50 2.19 5.55
CA SER A 73 3.38 3.64 5.44
C SER A 73 4.35 4.33 6.39
N ASP A 74 5.33 5.04 5.84
CA ASP A 74 6.22 5.88 6.65
C ASP A 74 5.50 7.12 7.17
N SER A 75 4.50 7.61 6.44
CA SER A 75 3.59 8.64 6.95
C SER A 75 2.91 8.18 8.24
N ILE A 76 2.33 6.98 8.30
CA ILE A 76 1.70 6.48 9.52
C ILE A 76 2.75 6.17 10.59
N ASN A 77 3.85 5.50 10.23
CA ASN A 77 4.91 5.14 11.18
C ASN A 77 5.43 6.34 11.96
N THR A 78 5.53 7.50 11.31
CA THR A 78 5.90 8.77 11.93
C THR A 78 4.97 9.16 13.09
N PHE A 79 3.66 8.94 12.96
CA PHE A 79 2.68 9.32 13.98
C PHE A 79 2.53 8.30 15.11
N VAL A 80 2.78 7.03 14.83
CA VAL A 80 2.66 5.95 15.82
C VAL A 80 4.01 5.56 16.41
N HIS A 81 5.05 6.37 16.19
CA HIS A 81 6.41 6.18 16.69
C HIS A 81 7.00 4.79 16.36
N ARG A 82 6.74 4.30 15.14
CA ARG A 82 7.34 3.06 14.63
C ARG A 82 8.59 3.36 13.79
N PRO A 83 9.53 2.42 13.67
CA PRO A 83 10.69 2.59 12.80
C PRO A 83 10.28 2.86 11.34
N LEU A 84 10.93 3.85 10.72
CA LEU A 84 10.78 4.12 9.29
C LEU A 84 11.37 2.98 8.43
N GLY A 85 10.80 2.77 7.25
CA GLY A 85 11.14 1.68 6.34
C GLY A 85 10.64 0.30 6.79
N GLY A 86 9.97 0.21 7.93
CA GLY A 86 9.38 -1.01 8.46
C GLY A 86 7.86 -1.11 8.20
N PRO A 87 7.26 -2.28 8.46
CA PRO A 87 5.82 -2.44 8.36
C PRO A 87 5.10 -1.62 9.44
N THR A 88 4.05 -0.92 9.03
CA THR A 88 3.12 -0.20 9.91
C THR A 88 2.28 -1.17 10.72
N PHE A 89 1.66 -2.13 10.03
CA PHE A 89 1.03 -3.29 10.64
C PHE A 89 1.73 -4.55 10.12
N PRO A 90 2.48 -5.26 10.97
CA PRO A 90 3.26 -6.42 10.54
C PRO A 90 2.42 -7.67 10.27
N ASN A 91 1.14 -7.68 10.68
CA ASN A 91 0.21 -8.79 10.48
C ASN A 91 -1.25 -8.30 10.60
N LYS A 92 -2.19 -9.16 10.20
CA LYS A 92 -3.64 -8.94 10.34
C LYS A 92 -4.07 -8.58 11.77
N ALA A 93 -3.55 -9.26 12.78
CA ALA A 93 -3.96 -9.03 14.17
C ALA A 93 -3.61 -7.59 14.63
N ALA A 94 -2.43 -7.09 14.26
CA ALA A 94 -2.01 -5.72 14.57
C ALA A 94 -2.89 -4.68 13.85
N PHE A 95 -3.24 -4.92 12.59
CA PHE A 95 -4.17 -4.07 11.83
C PHE A 95 -5.56 -4.03 12.50
N VAL A 96 -6.16 -5.19 12.78
CA VAL A 96 -7.48 -5.30 13.43
C VAL A 96 -7.50 -4.61 14.79
N ALA A 97 -6.45 -4.82 15.61
CA ALA A 97 -6.34 -4.17 16.91
C ALA A 97 -6.32 -2.63 16.77
N SER A 98 -5.59 -2.10 15.79
CA SER A 98 -5.57 -0.67 15.50
C SER A 98 -6.93 -0.15 15.05
N MET A 99 -7.57 -0.83 14.09
CA MET A 99 -8.87 -0.43 13.57
C MET A 99 -9.97 -0.42 14.65
N ASN A 100 -9.87 -1.28 15.66
CA ASN A 100 -10.78 -1.30 16.80
C ASN A 100 -10.51 -0.18 17.83
N ALA A 101 -9.32 0.40 17.83
CA ALA A 101 -8.88 1.38 18.84
C ALA A 101 -9.03 2.83 18.37
N VAL A 102 -9.03 3.09 17.07
CA VAL A 102 -9.01 4.44 16.50
C VAL A 102 -10.36 4.84 15.93
N PRO A 103 -10.78 6.11 16.03
CA PRO A 103 -11.98 6.59 15.35
C PRO A 103 -11.81 6.54 13.84
N HIS A 104 -12.88 6.19 13.13
CA HIS A 104 -12.89 6.20 11.67
C HIS A 104 -12.95 7.62 11.13
N PHE A 105 -12.42 7.82 9.93
CA PHE A 105 -12.44 9.09 9.21
C PHE A 105 -12.94 8.88 7.79
N PRO A 106 -13.58 9.90 7.18
CA PRO A 106 -14.10 9.78 5.83
C PRO A 106 -12.94 9.64 4.83
N VAL A 107 -13.04 8.65 3.95
CA VAL A 107 -12.16 8.48 2.80
C VAL A 107 -13.00 8.49 1.54
N ASN A 108 -12.69 9.44 0.66
CA ASN A 108 -13.31 9.56 -0.65
C ASN A 108 -12.32 9.10 -1.73
N ILE A 109 -12.67 8.04 -2.45
CA ILE A 109 -11.89 7.59 -3.61
C ILE A 109 -12.06 8.62 -4.72
N LEU A 110 -10.95 9.11 -5.28
CA LEU A 110 -10.95 10.10 -6.35
C LEU A 110 -10.96 9.43 -7.71
N GLN A 111 -10.05 8.47 -7.91
CA GLN A 111 -9.92 7.71 -9.14
C GLN A 111 -9.06 6.47 -8.94
N ILE A 112 -9.28 5.46 -9.77
CA ILE A 112 -8.38 4.31 -9.93
C ILE A 112 -7.37 4.67 -11.02
N ASP A 113 -6.08 4.74 -10.67
CA ASP A 113 -5.02 5.10 -11.60
C ASP A 113 -4.57 3.90 -12.43
N SER A 114 -4.55 2.71 -11.84
CA SER A 114 -4.18 1.48 -12.56
C SER A 114 -4.72 0.23 -11.90
N GLN A 115 -4.89 -0.81 -12.71
CA GLN A 115 -5.19 -2.16 -12.25
C GLN A 115 -4.27 -3.16 -12.97
N LYS A 116 -3.62 -4.01 -12.19
CA LYS A 116 -2.89 -5.20 -12.62
C LYS A 116 -3.64 -6.46 -12.16
N CYS A 117 -3.07 -7.64 -12.41
CA CYS A 117 -3.69 -8.94 -12.10
C CYS A 117 -4.31 -9.01 -10.69
N ASN A 118 -3.57 -8.62 -9.65
CA ASN A 118 -4.03 -8.66 -8.26
C ASN A 118 -3.75 -7.36 -7.50
N THR A 119 -3.48 -6.26 -8.21
CA THR A 119 -3.09 -4.99 -7.58
C THR A 119 -3.88 -3.84 -8.19
N VAL A 120 -4.40 -2.95 -7.35
CA VAL A 120 -5.08 -1.73 -7.80
C VAL A 120 -4.40 -0.53 -7.15
N SER A 121 -4.05 0.48 -7.95
CA SER A 121 -3.52 1.74 -7.43
C SER A 121 -4.54 2.85 -7.64
N PHE A 122 -4.76 3.68 -6.62
CA PHE A 122 -5.80 4.70 -6.65
C PHE A 122 -5.46 5.90 -5.75
N GLN A 123 -6.11 7.02 -6.07
CA GLN A 123 -6.04 8.25 -5.30
C GLN A 123 -7.26 8.40 -4.41
N TRP A 124 -7.06 9.00 -3.24
CA TRP A 124 -8.13 9.30 -2.31
C TRP A 124 -7.92 10.63 -1.60
N LYS A 125 -8.98 11.14 -0.99
CA LYS A 125 -9.00 12.35 -0.16
C LYS A 125 -9.72 12.11 1.15
N ALA A 126 -9.16 12.63 2.24
CA ALA A 126 -9.78 12.65 3.56
C ALA A 126 -9.70 14.05 4.18
N SER A 127 -10.75 14.44 4.89
CA SER A 127 -10.82 15.69 5.66
C SER A 127 -11.53 15.41 6.97
N PHE A 128 -10.90 15.75 8.09
CA PHE A 128 -11.39 15.45 9.43
C PHE A 128 -10.73 16.34 10.49
N GLY A 129 -11.22 16.23 11.72
CA GLY A 129 -10.70 16.98 12.87
C GLY A 129 -10.93 18.47 12.76
N GLN A 130 -10.29 19.23 13.66
CA GLN A 130 -10.50 20.69 13.74
C GLN A 130 -9.92 21.44 12.54
N ALA A 131 -8.75 21.02 12.05
CA ALA A 131 -8.14 21.66 10.88
C ALA A 131 -8.96 21.44 9.61
N ASN A 132 -9.61 20.26 9.49
CA ASN A 132 -10.48 19.87 8.39
C ASN A 132 -9.89 20.15 6.99
N LEU A 133 -8.57 19.96 6.85
CA LEU A 133 -7.84 20.19 5.61
C LEU A 133 -7.93 18.96 4.70
N PRO A 134 -7.89 19.13 3.37
CA PRO A 134 -7.92 18.01 2.43
C PRO A 134 -6.57 17.30 2.36
N ALA A 135 -6.41 16.21 3.11
CA ALA A 135 -5.29 15.29 2.94
C ALA A 135 -5.54 14.41 1.70
N LYS A 136 -4.62 14.42 0.74
CA LYS A 136 -4.64 13.52 -0.41
C LYS A 136 -3.64 12.38 -0.19
N GLY A 137 -4.00 11.20 -0.67
CA GLY A 137 -3.15 10.03 -0.60
C GLY A 137 -3.22 9.17 -1.85
N LEU A 138 -2.24 8.29 -1.92
CA LEU A 138 -2.06 7.25 -2.93
C LEU A 138 -1.98 5.92 -2.23
N THR A 139 -2.67 4.92 -2.76
CA THR A 139 -2.63 3.57 -2.23
C THR A 139 -2.33 2.60 -3.37
N ALA A 140 -1.40 1.67 -3.15
CA ALA A 140 -1.30 0.43 -3.90
C ALA A 140 -1.89 -0.69 -3.03
N LEU A 141 -3.01 -1.24 -3.48
CA LEU A 141 -3.75 -2.29 -2.80
C LEU A 141 -3.47 -3.62 -3.48
N HIS A 142 -2.80 -4.50 -2.76
CA HIS A 142 -2.48 -5.84 -3.21
C HIS A 142 -3.48 -6.84 -2.63
N MET A 143 -4.17 -7.53 -3.53
CA MET A 143 -5.16 -8.54 -3.21
C MET A 143 -4.54 -9.94 -3.32
N VAL A 144 -5.03 -10.86 -2.50
CA VAL A 144 -4.69 -12.28 -2.54
C VAL A 144 -5.97 -13.09 -2.69
N TRP A 145 -5.88 -14.20 -3.42
CA TRP A 145 -6.98 -15.14 -3.59
C TRP A 145 -6.90 -16.20 -2.48
N GLU A 146 -7.83 -16.15 -1.54
CA GLU A 146 -7.87 -17.00 -0.34
C GLU A 146 -9.32 -17.39 -0.07
N ASP A 147 -9.59 -18.64 0.29
CA ASP A 147 -10.94 -19.16 0.57
C ASP A 147 -11.97 -18.91 -0.54
N ASN A 148 -11.53 -18.95 -1.80
CA ASN A 148 -12.34 -18.62 -2.98
C ASN A 148 -12.87 -17.17 -3.02
N GLU A 149 -12.18 -16.24 -2.36
CA GLU A 149 -12.48 -14.81 -2.42
C GLU A 149 -11.21 -13.95 -2.50
N TRP A 150 -11.37 -12.70 -2.95
CA TRP A 150 -10.30 -11.71 -2.92
C TRP A 150 -10.24 -11.06 -1.55
N LYS A 151 -9.09 -11.19 -0.88
CA LYS A 151 -8.81 -10.53 0.40
C LYS A 151 -7.66 -9.55 0.27
N VAL A 152 -7.64 -8.53 1.11
CA VAL A 152 -6.53 -7.58 1.19
C VAL A 152 -5.31 -8.29 1.78
N GLY A 153 -4.25 -8.42 1.00
CA GLY A 153 -2.99 -9.05 1.40
C GLY A 153 -1.89 -8.04 1.71
N ARG A 154 -1.86 -6.90 1.02
CA ARG A 154 -0.92 -5.83 1.36
C ARG A 154 -1.47 -4.46 1.00
N ILE A 155 -1.17 -3.48 1.84
CA ILE A 155 -1.42 -2.07 1.58
C ILE A 155 -0.09 -1.34 1.62
N ASP A 156 0.24 -0.64 0.54
CA ASP A 156 1.26 0.40 0.54
C ASP A 156 0.55 1.75 0.39
N VAL A 157 0.65 2.61 1.39
CA VAL A 157 -0.11 3.86 1.44
C VAL A 157 0.75 5.03 1.90
N GLU A 158 0.68 6.13 1.16
CA GLU A 158 1.31 7.40 1.52
C GLU A 158 0.36 8.56 1.24
N PHE A 159 0.50 9.63 2.02
CA PHE A 159 -0.39 10.80 1.95
C PHE A 159 0.31 12.07 2.41
N ASN A 160 -0.37 13.21 2.30
CA ASN A 160 0.13 14.49 2.83
C ASN A 160 0.25 14.45 4.36
N SER A 161 1.39 13.95 4.87
CA SER A 161 1.62 13.68 6.29
C SER A 161 1.49 14.94 7.16
N LEU A 162 1.99 16.10 6.73
CA LEU A 162 1.84 17.34 7.50
C LEU A 162 0.39 17.82 7.60
N ILE A 163 -0.40 17.64 6.53
CA ILE A 163 -1.85 17.94 6.58
C ILE A 163 -2.55 16.98 7.53
N TRP A 164 -2.18 15.70 7.47
CA TRP A 164 -2.72 14.68 8.38
C TRP A 164 -2.42 14.98 9.84
N LEU A 165 -1.19 15.38 10.16
CA LEU A 165 -0.78 15.79 11.49
C LEU A 165 -1.68 16.92 12.03
N LEU A 166 -1.94 17.94 11.23
CA LEU A 166 -2.83 19.04 11.60
C LEU A 166 -4.27 18.57 11.80
N ASN A 167 -4.77 17.68 10.93
CA ASN A 167 -6.12 17.11 11.07
C ASN A 167 -6.26 16.25 12.34
N MET A 168 -5.19 15.58 12.79
CA MET A 168 -5.16 14.88 14.09
C MET A 168 -5.05 15.83 15.30
N GLY A 169 -4.92 17.14 15.09
CA GLY A 169 -4.74 18.13 16.15
C GLY A 169 -3.28 18.41 16.53
N GLY A 170 -2.33 17.81 15.81
CA GLY A 170 -0.91 18.06 16.00
C GLY A 170 -0.44 19.39 15.41
N SER A 171 0.85 19.69 15.60
CA SER A 171 1.53 20.87 15.05
C SER A 171 2.91 20.51 14.55
N TYR A 172 3.46 21.29 13.62
CA TYR A 172 4.84 21.14 13.17
C TYR A 172 5.54 22.49 13.10
N THR A 173 6.86 22.48 13.20
CA THR A 173 7.69 23.67 12.99
C THR A 173 8.60 23.43 11.80
N TRP A 174 8.55 24.32 10.81
CA TRP A 174 9.42 24.32 9.65
C TRP A 174 10.11 25.67 9.55
N GLU A 175 11.45 25.67 9.49
CA GLU A 175 12.27 26.89 9.39
C GLU A 175 11.90 27.96 10.43
N GLY A 176 11.60 27.54 11.66
CA GLY A 176 11.26 28.44 12.78
C GLY A 176 9.81 28.95 12.78
N LYS A 177 8.97 28.59 11.80
CA LYS A 177 7.54 28.88 11.78
C LYS A 177 6.75 27.68 12.28
N THR A 178 5.88 27.90 13.26
CA THR A 178 4.97 26.87 13.80
C THR A 178 3.62 26.91 13.09
N TYR A 179 3.13 25.73 12.74
CA TYR A 179 1.87 25.49 12.06
C TYR A 179 0.95 24.68 12.97
N THR A 180 -0.27 25.17 13.18
CA THR A 180 -1.25 24.58 14.12
C THR A 180 -2.58 24.30 13.43
N PRO A 181 -3.46 23.47 14.02
CA PRO A 181 -4.76 23.13 13.42
C PRO A 181 -5.67 24.34 13.17
N THR A 182 -5.54 25.40 13.98
CA THR A 182 -6.35 26.63 13.88
C THR A 182 -5.72 27.72 13.00
N SER A 183 -4.44 27.58 12.68
CA SER A 183 -3.71 28.48 11.79
C SER A 183 -2.80 27.68 10.86
N PRO A 184 -3.35 26.78 10.01
CA PRO A 184 -2.58 26.23 8.92
C PRO A 184 -2.17 27.38 7.98
N ASP A 185 -1.03 27.28 7.31
CA ASP A 185 -0.47 28.38 6.50
C ASP A 185 -1.58 29.11 5.72
N PRO A 186 -1.77 30.44 5.87
CA PRO A 186 -2.86 31.15 5.20
C PRO A 186 -2.85 31.04 3.67
N THR A 187 -1.75 30.55 3.08
CA THR A 187 -1.58 30.33 1.64
C THR A 187 -2.04 28.93 1.15
N LEU A 188 -2.44 28.02 2.03
CA LEU A 188 -2.86 26.64 1.69
C LEU A 188 -4.37 26.49 1.43
N LYS A 189 -5.09 27.58 1.16
CA LYS A 189 -6.53 27.56 0.86
C LYS A 189 -6.83 27.19 -0.59
#